data_AF-A0A3D5JSQ7-F1
#
_entry.id   AF-A0A3D5JSQ7-F1
#
_cell.length_a   1.000
_cell.length_b   1.000
_cell.length_c   1.000
_cell.angle_alpha   90.00
_cell.angle_beta   90.00
_cell.angle_gamma   90.00
#
_symmetry.space_group_name_H-M   'P 1'
#
loop_
_entity.id
_entity.type
_entity.pdbx_description
1 polymer ?
#
loop_
_entity_poly.entity_id
_entity_poly.type
_entity_poly.pdbx_seq_one_letter_code
_entity_poly.pdbx_strand_id
1 'polypeptide(L)'
;VALGAGSKATRANTVSVGDAGKERQITHVAAGTAATDAVNKGQLDGGIATANSYTDQRFGAMADSFDIYKGEIDQRLRHQDRRIDRQGAMSAAMLNMATSAAGVRTQNRVGVGVGYQGGESALSLGYQRALSERATVTIGGAFSSDDSSVGVGAGFGW
;
A
#
# COMPACT_ATOMS: atom_id res chain seq x y z
N VAL A 1 -44.25 -33.63 28.82
CA VAL A 1 -43.91 -35.06 29.00
C VAL A 1 -42.57 -35.16 29.71
N ALA A 2 -42.45 -35.97 30.76
CA ALA A 2 -41.16 -36.34 31.35
C ALA A 2 -40.88 -37.80 31.00
N LEU A 3 -39.87 -38.04 30.17
CA LEU A 3 -39.53 -39.36 29.66
C LEU A 3 -38.33 -39.92 30.45
N GLY A 4 -38.54 -41.07 31.10
CA GLY A 4 -37.53 -41.75 31.90
C GLY A 4 -37.63 -41.47 33.41
N ALA A 5 -37.16 -42.43 34.22
CA ALA A 5 -37.20 -42.34 35.67
C ALA A 5 -36.35 -41.17 36.18
N GLY A 6 -36.90 -40.33 37.07
CA GLY A 6 -36.19 -39.17 37.60
C GLY A 6 -36.04 -38.00 36.62
N SER A 7 -36.74 -38.01 35.48
CA SER A 7 -36.85 -36.84 34.59
C SER A 7 -37.87 -35.83 35.11
N LYS A 8 -37.67 -34.55 34.81
CA LYS A 8 -38.57 -33.46 35.21
C LYS A 8 -38.82 -32.52 34.03
N ALA A 9 -40.08 -32.30 33.68
CA ALA A 9 -40.49 -31.35 32.63
C ALA A 9 -41.07 -30.09 33.28
N THR A 10 -40.33 -28.98 33.24
CA THR A 10 -40.67 -27.74 33.95
C THR A 10 -41.31 -26.67 33.06
N ARG A 11 -41.41 -26.91 31.75
CA ARG A 11 -41.99 -25.99 30.75
C ARG A 11 -43.20 -26.63 30.07
N ALA A 12 -44.23 -25.82 29.81
CA ALA A 12 -45.35 -26.23 28.97
C ALA A 12 -44.87 -26.60 27.55
N ASN A 13 -45.55 -27.57 26.92
CA ASN A 13 -45.26 -28.03 25.55
C ASN A 13 -43.83 -28.57 25.35
N THR A 14 -43.25 -29.27 26.34
CA THR A 14 -41.92 -29.87 26.23
C THR A 14 -41.91 -31.37 26.52
N VAL A 15 -40.92 -32.07 25.95
CA VAL A 15 -40.51 -33.41 26.35
C VAL A 15 -39.15 -33.28 27.03
N SER A 16 -39.08 -33.61 28.31
CA SER A 16 -37.80 -33.67 29.05
C SER A 16 -37.33 -35.12 29.14
N VAL A 17 -36.05 -35.37 28.85
CA VAL A 17 -35.42 -36.70 28.96
C VAL A 17 -34.52 -36.83 30.20
N GLY A 18 -34.53 -35.84 31.09
CA GLY A 18 -33.70 -35.81 32.28
C GLY A 18 -34.15 -34.76 33.29
N ASP A 19 -33.27 -34.46 34.24
CA ASP A 19 -33.37 -33.33 35.16
C ASP A 19 -32.00 -32.65 35.23
N ALA A 20 -31.92 -31.47 35.84
CA ALA A 20 -30.66 -30.74 35.95
C ALA A 20 -29.56 -31.61 36.60
N GLY A 21 -28.42 -31.77 35.91
CA GLY A 21 -27.31 -32.63 36.34
C GLY A 21 -27.56 -34.14 36.18
N LYS A 22 -28.67 -34.51 35.55
CA LYS A 22 -29.08 -35.89 35.21
C LYS A 22 -29.60 -35.96 33.77
N GLU A 23 -28.90 -35.27 32.87
CA GLU A 23 -29.20 -35.25 31.44
C GLU A 23 -28.96 -36.63 30.82
N ARG A 24 -29.77 -36.96 29.81
CA ARG A 24 -29.60 -38.18 29.03
C ARG A 24 -29.26 -37.84 27.59
N GLN A 25 -28.42 -38.66 26.98
CA GLN A 25 -28.15 -38.59 25.55
C GLN A 25 -29.32 -39.20 24.77
N ILE A 26 -29.60 -38.62 23.60
CA ILE A 26 -30.52 -39.19 22.62
C ILE A 26 -29.64 -39.73 21.49
N THR A 27 -29.50 -41.05 21.39
CA THR A 27 -28.66 -41.72 20.40
C THR A 27 -29.49 -42.24 19.24
N HIS A 28 -28.82 -42.58 18.13
CA HIS A 28 -29.45 -43.08 16.89
C HIS A 28 -30.43 -42.09 16.23
N VAL A 29 -30.14 -40.79 16.34
CA VAL A 29 -30.90 -39.74 15.64
C VAL A 29 -30.45 -39.68 14.18
N ALA A 30 -31.33 -40.11 13.27
CA ALA A 30 -31.13 -39.95 11.82
C ALA A 30 -31.02 -38.46 11.45
N ALA A 31 -30.43 -38.16 10.30
CA ALA A 31 -30.30 -36.78 9.84
C ALA A 31 -31.70 -36.18 9.60
N GLY A 32 -31.95 -35.00 10.18
CA GLY A 32 -33.19 -34.26 9.98
C GLY A 32 -33.32 -33.77 8.54
N THR A 33 -34.55 -33.75 8.02
CA THR A 33 -34.86 -33.38 6.62
C THR A 33 -35.87 -32.23 6.52
N ALA A 34 -36.78 -32.12 7.49
CA ALA A 34 -37.71 -30.99 7.61
C ALA A 34 -37.19 -29.94 8.59
N ALA A 35 -37.69 -28.70 8.47
CA ALA A 35 -37.26 -27.59 9.33
C ALA A 35 -37.52 -27.80 10.83
N THR A 36 -38.41 -28.72 11.19
CA THR A 36 -38.78 -29.06 12.58
C THR A 36 -38.12 -30.33 13.09
N ASP A 37 -37.27 -30.98 12.29
CA ASP A 37 -36.56 -32.19 12.71
C ASP A 37 -35.40 -31.85 13.65
N ALA A 38 -35.06 -32.79 14.54
CA ALA A 38 -33.85 -32.66 15.35
C ALA A 38 -32.60 -32.80 14.46
N VAL A 39 -31.62 -31.94 14.70
CA VAL A 39 -30.31 -32.00 14.04
C VAL A 39 -29.39 -32.94 14.81
N ASN A 40 -28.73 -33.87 14.12
CA ASN A 40 -27.71 -34.72 14.74
C ASN A 40 -26.30 -34.10 14.68
N LYS A 41 -25.35 -34.65 15.45
CA LYS A 41 -23.98 -34.13 15.51
C LYS A 41 -23.28 -34.09 14.13
N GLY A 42 -23.54 -35.07 13.27
CA GLY A 42 -22.93 -35.12 11.93
C GLY A 42 -23.36 -33.94 11.04
N GLN A 43 -24.63 -33.54 11.09
CA GLN A 43 -25.12 -32.36 10.39
C GLN A 43 -24.51 -31.06 10.95
N LEU A 44 -24.41 -30.94 12.28
CA LEU A 44 -23.79 -29.79 12.93
C LEU A 44 -22.31 -29.65 12.56
N ASP A 45 -21.53 -30.72 12.71
CA ASP A 45 -20.10 -30.74 12.39
C ASP A 45 -19.86 -30.42 10.91
N GLY A 46 -20.69 -30.96 10.00
CA GLY A 46 -20.60 -30.67 8.56
C GLY A 46 -20.91 -29.21 8.23
N GLY A 47 -21.90 -28.61 8.88
CA GLY A 47 -22.21 -27.18 8.74
C GLY A 47 -21.06 -26.29 9.22
N ILE A 48 -20.47 -26.60 10.38
CA ILE A 48 -19.31 -25.88 10.92
C ILE A 48 -18.09 -26.04 10.01
N ALA A 49 -17.81 -27.25 9.53
CA ALA A 49 -16.69 -27.49 8.62
C ALA A 49 -16.82 -26.67 7.33
N THR A 50 -18.03 -26.57 6.77
CA THR A 50 -18.31 -25.74 5.59
C THR A 50 -18.08 -24.26 5.87
N ALA A 51 -18.56 -23.77 7.02
CA ALA A 51 -18.38 -22.37 7.42
C ALA A 51 -16.91 -22.00 7.66
N ASN A 52 -16.14 -22.91 8.28
CA ASN A 52 -14.71 -22.75 8.48
C ASN A 52 -13.98 -22.73 7.13
N SER A 53 -14.26 -23.70 6.25
CA SER A 53 -13.66 -23.74 4.91
C SER A 53 -13.94 -22.47 4.10
N TYR A 54 -15.17 -21.96 4.15
CA TYR A 54 -15.52 -20.69 3.50
C TYR A 54 -14.73 -19.51 4.08
N THR A 55 -14.63 -19.43 5.42
CA THR A 55 -13.87 -18.38 6.10
C THR A 55 -12.38 -18.44 5.77
N ASP A 56 -11.79 -19.63 5.78
CA ASP A 56 -10.37 -19.86 5.49
C ASP A 56 -10.04 -19.46 4.05
N GLN A 57 -10.91 -19.79 3.08
CA GLN A 57 -10.76 -19.36 1.69
C GLN A 57 -10.82 -17.84 1.55
N ARG A 58 -11.75 -17.18 2.24
CA ARG A 58 -11.86 -15.71 2.22
C ARG A 58 -10.65 -15.04 2.86
N PHE A 59 -10.14 -15.60 3.96
CA PHE A 59 -8.96 -15.10 4.63
C PHE A 59 -7.71 -15.26 3.75
N GLY A 60 -7.53 -16.43 3.13
CA GLY A 60 -6.43 -16.67 2.18
C GLY A 60 -6.44 -15.67 1.02
N ALA A 61 -7.60 -15.49 0.37
CA ALA A 61 -7.73 -14.52 -0.72
C ALA A 61 -7.43 -13.07 -0.29
N MET A 62 -7.80 -12.70 0.93
CA MET A 62 -7.50 -11.38 1.48
C MET A 62 -6.01 -11.20 1.79
N ALA A 63 -5.36 -12.23 2.35
CA ALA A 63 -3.92 -12.23 2.62
C ALA A 63 -3.12 -12.09 1.31
N ASP A 64 -3.47 -12.86 0.28
CA ASP A 64 -2.85 -12.78 -1.05
C ASP A 64 -2.98 -11.37 -1.66
N SER A 65 -4.18 -10.79 -1.55
CA SER A 65 -4.44 -9.43 -2.04
C SER A 65 -3.58 -8.38 -1.33
N PHE A 66 -3.37 -8.55 -0.02
CA PHE A 66 -2.54 -7.65 0.77
C PHE A 66 -1.06 -7.76 0.41
N ASP A 67 -0.55 -8.97 0.18
CA ASP A 67 0.84 -9.20 -0.22
C ASP A 67 1.14 -8.59 -1.60
N ILE A 68 0.21 -8.73 -2.56
CA ILE A 68 0.32 -8.09 -3.89
C ILE A 68 0.35 -6.57 -3.72
N TYR A 69 -0.59 -6.02 -2.96
CA TYR A 69 -0.68 -4.57 -2.72
C TYR A 69 0.58 -4.01 -2.07
N LYS A 70 1.12 -4.70 -1.06
CA LYS A 70 2.38 -4.35 -0.40
C LYS A 70 3.54 -4.36 -1.39
N GLY A 71 3.64 -5.39 -2.22
CA GLY A 71 4.68 -5.48 -3.26
C GLY A 71 4.62 -4.34 -4.28
N GLU A 72 3.41 -3.97 -4.72
CA GLU A 72 3.20 -2.86 -5.64
C GLU A 72 3.58 -1.51 -5.02
N ILE A 73 3.23 -1.29 -3.74
CA ILE A 73 3.65 -0.08 -3.01
C ILE A 73 5.17 -0.02 -2.90
N ASP A 74 5.83 -1.10 -2.48
CA ASP A 74 7.28 -1.12 -2.32
C ASP A 74 8.01 -0.82 -3.65
N GLN A 75 7.47 -1.30 -4.77
CA GLN A 75 7.98 -0.96 -6.10
C GLN A 75 7.76 0.52 -6.45
N ARG A 76 6.57 1.06 -6.19
CA ARG A 76 6.25 2.48 -6.44
C ARG A 76 7.10 3.41 -5.59
N LEU A 77 7.28 3.09 -4.30
CA LEU A 77 8.14 3.86 -3.39
C LEU A 77 9.57 3.88 -3.91
N ARG A 78 10.16 2.73 -4.24
CA ARG A 78 11.53 2.70 -4.83
C ARG A 78 11.66 3.48 -6.14
N HIS A 79 10.61 3.50 -6.97
CA HIS A 79 10.61 4.30 -8.18
C HIS A 79 10.52 5.80 -7.88
N GLN A 80 9.69 6.18 -6.90
CA GLN A 80 9.60 7.56 -6.44
C GLN A 80 10.89 8.04 -5.79
N ASP A 81 11.50 7.24 -4.91
CA ASP A 81 12.77 7.54 -4.25
C ASP A 81 13.87 7.84 -5.28
N ARG A 82 14.03 6.96 -6.28
CA ARG A 82 15.00 7.20 -7.37
C ARG A 82 14.70 8.48 -8.16
N ARG A 83 13.44 8.78 -8.44
CA ARG A 83 13.07 10.04 -9.12
C ARG A 83 13.37 11.26 -8.28
N ILE A 84 13.16 11.19 -6.96
CA ILE A 84 13.51 12.27 -6.02
C ILE A 84 15.03 12.48 -6.02
N ASP A 85 15.81 11.41 -5.95
CA ASP A 85 17.27 11.46 -6.01
C ASP A 85 17.76 12.08 -7.32
N ARG A 86 17.20 11.65 -8.46
CA ARG A 86 17.49 12.26 -9.78
C ARG A 86 17.11 13.74 -9.83
N GLN A 87 15.96 14.12 -9.30
CA GLN A 87 15.54 15.53 -9.25
C GLN A 87 16.49 16.38 -8.42
N GLY A 88 16.96 15.84 -7.31
CA GLY A 88 17.94 16.51 -6.46
C GLY A 88 19.32 16.61 -7.12
N ALA A 89 19.79 15.55 -7.79
CA ALA A 89 21.00 15.58 -8.61
C ALA A 89 20.88 16.61 -9.75
N MET A 90 19.75 16.64 -10.47
CA MET A 90 19.48 17.63 -11.52
C MET A 90 19.46 19.06 -10.98
N SER A 91 18.86 19.28 -9.82
CA SER A 91 18.82 20.59 -9.16
C SER A 91 20.23 21.03 -8.77
N ALA A 92 21.03 20.15 -8.16
CA ALA A 92 22.42 20.41 -7.84
C ALA A 92 23.25 20.71 -9.11
N ALA A 93 23.04 19.95 -10.18
CA ALA A 93 23.68 20.18 -11.46
C ALA A 93 23.31 21.57 -12.01
N MET A 94 22.02 21.94 -12.04
CA MET A 94 21.58 23.26 -12.50
C MET A 94 22.14 24.39 -11.65
N LEU A 95 22.20 24.22 -10.33
CA LEU A 95 22.82 25.18 -9.42
C LEU A 95 24.29 25.36 -9.74
N ASN A 96 25.05 24.26 -9.90
CA ASN A 96 26.46 24.31 -10.28
C ASN A 96 26.66 24.97 -11.66
N MET A 97 25.76 24.73 -12.61
CA MET A 97 25.78 25.41 -13.91
C MET A 97 25.57 26.91 -13.75
N ALA A 98 24.53 27.32 -13.02
CA ALA A 98 24.19 28.72 -12.85
C ALA A 98 25.28 29.51 -12.10
N THR A 99 25.93 28.88 -11.11
CA THR A 99 27.05 29.48 -10.36
C THR A 99 28.34 29.49 -11.17
N SER A 100 28.64 28.45 -11.95
CA SER A 100 29.86 28.37 -12.77
C SER A 100 29.99 29.51 -13.77
N ALA A 101 28.87 29.99 -14.32
CA ALA A 101 28.83 31.07 -15.28
C ALA A 101 28.58 32.47 -14.65
N ALA A 102 28.35 32.56 -13.33
CA ALA A 102 28.17 33.82 -12.62
C ALA A 102 29.45 34.70 -12.60
N GLY A 103 30.64 34.09 -12.54
CA GLY A 103 31.94 34.79 -12.44
C GLY A 103 32.53 35.31 -13.77
N VAL A 104 31.97 34.91 -14.91
CA VAL A 104 32.46 35.31 -16.24
C VAL A 104 31.89 36.68 -16.59
N ARG A 105 32.66 37.70 -17.01
CA ARG A 105 32.11 39.08 -17.20
C ARG A 105 31.50 39.36 -18.59
N THR A 106 31.24 38.33 -19.39
CA THR A 106 30.74 38.50 -20.76
C THR A 106 29.21 38.68 -20.79
N GLN A 107 28.71 39.30 -21.86
CA GLN A 107 27.27 39.52 -22.04
C GLN A 107 26.50 38.21 -22.25
N ASN A 108 27.11 37.27 -22.98
CA ASN A 108 26.57 35.93 -23.23
C ASN A 108 27.51 34.90 -22.62
N ARG A 109 26.95 33.91 -21.94
CA ARG A 109 27.70 32.89 -21.19
C ARG A 109 27.02 31.54 -21.32
N VAL A 110 27.82 30.49 -21.25
CA VAL A 110 27.33 29.11 -21.17
C VAL A 110 27.94 28.47 -19.94
N GLY A 111 27.11 27.81 -19.16
CA GLY A 111 27.54 27.02 -18.01
C GLY A 111 27.23 25.55 -18.23
N VAL A 112 28.03 24.71 -17.58
CA VAL A 112 27.78 23.28 -17.46
C VAL A 112 27.89 22.91 -15.99
N GLY A 113 27.06 21.99 -15.53
CA GLY A 113 27.06 21.60 -14.12
C GLY A 113 26.80 20.11 -13.99
N VAL A 114 27.39 19.52 -12.95
CA VAL A 114 27.13 18.13 -12.57
C VAL A 114 26.61 18.09 -11.15
N GLY A 115 25.72 17.15 -10.87
CA GLY A 115 25.13 16.97 -9.55
C GLY A 115 25.00 15.49 -9.24
N TYR A 116 25.11 15.18 -7.96
CA TYR A 116 25.04 13.82 -7.42
C TYR A 116 24.11 13.82 -6.21
N GLN A 117 23.19 12.85 -6.14
CA GLN A 117 22.31 12.67 -5.00
C GLN A 117 21.83 11.22 -4.93
N GLY A 118 21.90 10.60 -3.74
CA GLY A 118 21.35 9.25 -3.51
C GLY A 118 21.91 8.15 -4.41
N GLY A 119 23.09 8.32 -5.01
CA GLY A 119 23.67 7.39 -5.99
C GLY A 119 23.26 7.66 -7.45
N GLU A 120 22.37 8.62 -7.68
CA GLU A 120 22.03 9.12 -9.01
C GLU A 120 22.91 10.33 -9.36
N SER A 121 23.11 10.54 -10.66
CA SER A 121 23.87 11.69 -11.18
C SER A 121 23.10 12.41 -12.27
N ALA A 122 23.39 13.69 -12.45
CA ALA A 122 22.80 14.50 -13.49
C ALA A 122 23.81 15.48 -14.08
N LEU A 123 23.63 15.77 -15.35
CA LEU A 123 24.37 16.78 -16.11
C LEU A 123 23.40 17.91 -16.49
N SER A 124 23.86 19.15 -16.34
CA SER A 124 23.11 20.33 -16.76
C SER A 124 23.93 21.19 -17.71
N LEU A 125 23.22 21.87 -18.59
CA LEU A 125 23.75 22.78 -19.59
C LEU A 125 22.84 24.01 -19.63
N GLY A 126 23.41 25.21 -19.65
CA GLY A 126 22.59 26.40 -19.68
C GLY A 126 23.27 27.60 -20.31
N TYR A 127 22.44 28.50 -20.82
CA TYR A 127 22.80 29.76 -21.41
C TYR A 127 22.39 30.90 -20.48
N GLN A 128 23.28 31.86 -20.28
CA GLN A 128 23.03 33.05 -19.48
C GLN A 128 23.31 34.32 -20.29
N ARG A 129 22.47 35.33 -20.09
CA ARG A 129 22.62 36.65 -20.71
C ARG A 129 22.52 37.77 -19.67
N ALA A 130 23.55 38.61 -19.63
CA ALA A 130 23.50 39.86 -18.88
C ALA A 130 22.71 40.90 -19.69
N LEU A 131 21.57 41.34 -19.16
CA LEU A 131 20.74 42.39 -19.75
C LEU A 131 21.27 43.78 -19.38
N SER A 132 21.92 43.90 -18.23
CA SER A 132 22.57 45.11 -17.73
C SER A 132 23.70 44.72 -16.77
N GLU A 133 24.51 45.68 -16.30
CA GLU A 133 25.55 45.42 -15.28
C GLU A 133 25.00 44.83 -13.97
N ARG A 134 23.70 45.03 -13.74
CA ARG A 134 22.97 44.63 -12.54
C ARG A 134 21.94 43.53 -12.75
N ALA A 135 21.71 43.08 -13.98
CA ALA A 135 20.60 42.17 -14.31
C ALA A 135 21.05 41.03 -15.23
N THR A 136 20.73 39.78 -14.85
CA THR A 136 21.06 38.58 -15.62
C THR A 136 19.86 37.65 -15.75
N VAL A 137 19.76 36.94 -16.88
CA VAL A 137 18.77 35.89 -17.13
C VAL A 137 19.51 34.59 -17.48
N THR A 138 19.05 33.47 -16.94
CA THR A 138 19.59 32.12 -17.13
C THR A 138 18.49 31.22 -17.69
N ILE A 139 18.80 30.41 -18.68
CA ILE A 139 17.94 29.34 -19.19
C ILE A 139 18.80 28.08 -19.28
N GLY A 140 18.37 26.97 -18.73
CA GLY A 140 19.15 25.74 -18.79
C GLY A 140 18.30 24.49 -18.67
N GLY A 141 18.85 23.38 -19.13
CA GLY A 141 18.28 22.04 -18.99
C GLY A 141 19.21 21.14 -18.17
N ALA A 142 18.65 20.14 -17.53
CA ALA A 142 19.39 19.06 -16.88
C ALA A 142 18.83 17.70 -17.28
N PHE A 143 19.71 16.72 -17.30
CA PHE A 143 19.45 15.38 -17.79
C PHE A 143 20.08 14.38 -16.83
N SER A 144 19.30 13.35 -16.50
CA SER A 144 19.72 12.13 -15.79
C SER A 144 19.25 10.92 -16.62
N SER A 145 19.51 9.67 -16.20
CA SER A 145 19.30 8.46 -17.02
C SER A 145 17.99 8.45 -17.81
N ASP A 146 16.84 8.66 -17.13
CA ASP A 146 15.51 8.61 -17.76
C ASP A 146 14.68 9.89 -17.53
N ASP A 147 15.26 10.89 -16.85
CA ASP A 147 14.56 12.12 -16.47
C ASP A 147 15.30 13.35 -17.03
N SER A 148 14.54 14.35 -17.45
CA SER A 148 15.07 15.64 -17.88
C SER A 148 14.26 16.78 -17.28
N SER A 149 14.91 17.90 -17.00
CA SER A 149 14.26 19.11 -16.49
C SER A 149 14.77 20.34 -17.24
N VAL A 150 13.96 21.40 -17.22
CA VAL A 150 14.31 22.71 -17.77
C VAL A 150 13.99 23.78 -16.73
N GLY A 151 14.85 24.79 -16.64
CA GLY A 151 14.72 25.88 -15.68
C GLY A 151 15.07 27.22 -16.31
N VAL A 152 14.40 28.27 -15.84
CA VAL A 152 14.69 29.66 -16.18
C VAL A 152 14.83 30.43 -14.87
N GLY A 153 15.82 31.32 -14.79
CA GLY A 153 16.07 32.16 -13.62
C GLY A 153 16.49 33.57 -14.01
N ALA A 154 16.27 34.52 -13.11
CA ALA A 154 16.76 35.89 -13.26
C ALA A 154 17.39 36.37 -11.95
N GLY A 155 18.46 37.15 -12.05
CA GLY A 155 19.16 37.73 -10.89
C GLY A 155 19.33 39.24 -11.06
N PHE A 156 19.12 39.99 -9.98
CA PHE A 156 19.28 41.44 -9.93
C PHE A 156 20.12 41.84 -8.70
N GLY A 157 21.09 42.76 -8.89
CA GLY A 157 21.92 43.31 -7.81
C GLY A 157 21.83 44.82 -7.72
N TRP A 158 21.69 45.37 -6.51
CA TRP A 158 21.66 46.82 -6.23
C TRP A 158 22.83 47.24 -5.36
#